data_AF-A0A2E5IZ27-F1
#
_entry.id   AF-A0A2E5IZ27-F1
#
_cell.length_a   1.000
_cell.length_b   1.000
_cell.length_c   1.000
_cell.angle_alpha   90.00
_cell.angle_beta   90.00
_cell.angle_gamma   90.00
#
_symmetry.space_group_name_H-M   'P 1'
#
loop_
_entity.id
_entity.type
_entity.pdbx_description
1 polymer ?
#
loop_
_entity_poly.entity_id
_entity_poly.type
_entity_poly.pdbx_seq_one_letter_code
_entity_poly.pdbx_strand_id
1 'polypeptide(L)'
;MALMELRRVQLASPGSNLRMLERGSESNADHVFLDLEDSVAPNQKVESRATVVQALNEFDWSGKIACVRVNGIDTEWFYGDLVEVVEGAGKNLDTIMLPKANRPADVYMLDQLLTQIETHRGLEVGRIGIEAQIEMAEGMVNVNETAFASPRLRSLIFGPGDYSASVQARGLSIGASEKYPGHVWHYAIHRIVVAARAANVQVTDGPFADYQNLDGYRQSCEMALALGCDGKWAIHPDQIDVAIDVFSPSEADIAKARQIVVEYTEALESGKGAIVVDGDMVDAATLKMAEIVSAKADAAGL
;
A
#
# COMPACT_ATOMS: atom_id res chain seq x y z
N MET A 1 -21.93 2.80 -2.51
CA MET A 1 -20.57 3.18 -2.09
C MET A 1 -19.61 2.63 -3.12
N ALA A 2 -18.52 3.35 -3.45
CA ALA A 2 -17.44 2.72 -4.21
C ALA A 2 -16.92 1.54 -3.36
N LEU A 3 -16.70 0.39 -3.98
CA LEU A 3 -16.09 -0.76 -3.30
C LEU A 3 -14.71 -0.34 -2.79
N MET A 4 -14.35 -0.82 -1.59
CA MET A 4 -13.03 -0.61 -1.01
C MET A 4 -11.96 -1.18 -1.94
N GLU A 5 -10.94 -0.40 -2.28
CA GLU A 5 -9.77 -0.92 -2.99
C GLU A 5 -8.95 -1.82 -2.05
N LEU A 6 -8.71 -3.06 -2.47
CA LEU A 6 -7.89 -3.99 -1.72
C LEU A 6 -6.40 -3.75 -1.99
N ARG A 7 -5.61 -3.77 -0.93
CA ARG A 7 -4.14 -3.69 -0.97
C ARG A 7 -3.52 -4.74 -0.06
N ARG A 8 -4.10 -5.94 0.07
CA ARG A 8 -3.63 -6.98 1.02
C ARG A 8 -2.18 -7.36 0.74
N VAL A 9 -1.80 -7.37 -0.53
CA VAL A 9 -0.43 -7.58 -0.98
C VAL A 9 -0.07 -6.66 -2.14
N GLN A 10 1.12 -6.05 -2.06
CA GLN A 10 1.73 -5.29 -3.15
C GLN A 10 2.96 -6.03 -3.68
N LEU A 11 2.90 -6.58 -4.89
CA LEU A 11 4.02 -7.30 -5.50
C LEU A 11 5.01 -6.32 -6.15
N ALA A 12 6.28 -6.43 -5.77
CA ALA A 12 7.39 -5.71 -6.40
C ALA A 12 7.82 -6.40 -7.70
N SER A 13 7.80 -5.68 -8.82
CA SER A 13 8.24 -6.20 -10.12
C SER A 13 9.22 -5.23 -10.79
N PRO A 14 10.49 -5.62 -11.01
CA PRO A 14 11.48 -4.73 -11.65
C PRO A 14 11.05 -4.32 -13.05
N GLY A 15 10.99 -3.01 -13.30
CA GLY A 15 10.60 -2.42 -14.57
C GLY A 15 11.55 -2.75 -15.73
N SER A 16 12.77 -3.19 -15.42
CA SER A 16 13.77 -3.66 -16.41
C SER A 16 13.50 -5.08 -16.93
N ASN A 17 12.50 -5.80 -16.41
CA ASN A 17 12.25 -7.20 -16.73
C ASN A 17 10.79 -7.43 -17.15
N LEU A 18 10.53 -7.30 -18.45
CA LEU A 18 9.18 -7.45 -19.03
C LEU A 18 8.48 -8.77 -18.65
N ARG A 19 9.23 -9.88 -18.57
CA ARG A 19 8.68 -11.19 -18.19
C ARG A 19 8.23 -11.23 -16.73
N MET A 20 8.91 -10.51 -15.84
CA MET A 20 8.46 -10.39 -14.44
C MET A 20 7.23 -9.49 -14.33
N LEU A 21 7.13 -8.45 -15.15
CA LEU A 21 5.94 -7.60 -15.23
C LEU A 21 4.71 -8.40 -15.71
N GLU A 22 4.87 -9.22 -16.76
CA GLU A 22 3.82 -10.13 -17.26
C GLU A 22 3.34 -11.09 -16.16
N ARG A 23 4.26 -11.76 -15.49
CA ARG A 23 3.94 -12.63 -14.35
C ARG A 23 3.27 -11.87 -13.20
N GLY A 24 3.64 -10.60 -13.00
CA GLY A 24 3.00 -9.73 -12.02
C GLY A 24 1.53 -9.52 -12.35
N SER A 25 1.21 -9.17 -13.60
CA SER A 25 -0.17 -9.03 -14.07
C SER A 25 -0.99 -10.31 -13.94
N GLU A 26 -0.37 -11.48 -14.14
CA GLU A 26 -1.02 -12.79 -14.01
C GLU A 26 -1.13 -13.31 -12.57
N SER A 27 -0.47 -12.67 -11.60
CA SER A 27 -0.42 -13.14 -10.22
C SER A 27 -1.75 -12.97 -9.49
N ASN A 28 -1.87 -13.51 -8.27
CA ASN A 28 -3.04 -13.26 -7.41
C ASN A 28 -2.94 -11.97 -6.58
N ALA A 29 -1.86 -11.18 -6.74
CA ALA A 29 -1.70 -9.95 -5.96
C ALA A 29 -2.81 -8.94 -6.28
N ASP A 30 -3.30 -8.23 -5.25
CA ASP A 30 -4.28 -7.14 -5.42
C ASP A 30 -3.63 -5.92 -6.11
N HIS A 31 -2.32 -5.76 -5.94
CA HIS A 31 -1.56 -4.61 -6.38
C HIS A 31 -0.19 -5.04 -6.86
N VAL A 32 0.30 -4.45 -7.95
CA VAL A 32 1.64 -4.70 -8.49
C VAL A 32 2.28 -3.35 -8.78
N PHE A 33 3.47 -3.11 -8.24
CA PHE A 33 4.24 -1.93 -8.63
C PHE A 33 5.39 -2.31 -9.58
N LEU A 34 5.37 -1.67 -10.73
CA LEU A 34 6.40 -1.70 -11.74
C LEU A 34 7.50 -0.74 -11.29
N ASP A 35 8.64 -1.28 -10.88
CA ASP A 35 9.66 -0.52 -10.18
C ASP A 35 10.70 0.07 -11.14
N LEU A 36 10.88 1.39 -11.12
CA LEU A 36 11.96 2.10 -11.82
C LEU A 36 13.10 2.50 -10.89
N GLU A 37 12.99 2.20 -9.60
CA GLU A 37 13.85 2.71 -8.55
C GLU A 37 14.91 1.66 -8.11
N ASP A 38 14.90 1.19 -6.86
CA ASP A 38 16.03 0.44 -6.29
C ASP A 38 16.27 -0.92 -6.94
N SER A 39 15.26 -1.56 -7.55
CA SER A 39 15.47 -2.83 -8.25
C SER A 39 16.03 -2.65 -9.68
N VAL A 40 16.18 -1.41 -10.15
CA VAL A 40 16.69 -1.09 -11.48
C VAL A 40 18.04 -0.38 -11.39
N ALA A 41 19.06 -0.98 -11.99
CA ALA A 41 20.41 -0.40 -12.03
C ALA A 41 20.42 0.99 -12.72
N PRO A 42 21.24 1.95 -12.25
CA PRO A 42 21.25 3.32 -12.79
C PRO A 42 21.34 3.43 -14.31
N ASN A 43 22.15 2.58 -14.95
CA ASN A 43 22.34 2.56 -16.41
C ASN A 43 21.17 1.96 -17.19
N GLN A 44 20.18 1.36 -16.51
CA GLN A 44 18.98 0.77 -17.12
C GLN A 44 17.71 1.59 -16.87
N LYS A 45 17.76 2.65 -16.05
CA LYS A 45 16.57 3.40 -15.63
C LYS A 45 15.82 4.03 -16.79
N VAL A 46 16.54 4.68 -17.71
CA VAL A 46 15.94 5.33 -18.88
C VAL A 46 15.27 4.29 -19.80
N GLU A 47 15.95 3.19 -20.10
CA GLU A 47 15.43 2.13 -20.98
C GLU A 47 14.23 1.40 -20.34
N SER A 48 14.23 1.25 -19.02
CA SER A 48 13.16 0.56 -18.27
C SER A 48 11.83 1.29 -18.33
N ARG A 49 11.80 2.62 -18.57
CA ARG A 49 10.55 3.37 -18.76
C ARG A 49 9.74 2.84 -19.94
N ALA A 50 10.40 2.59 -21.07
CA ALA A 50 9.76 2.04 -22.25
C ALA A 50 9.19 0.64 -21.99
N THR A 51 9.91 -0.18 -21.22
CA THR A 51 9.44 -1.50 -20.78
C THR A 51 8.21 -1.41 -19.88
N VAL A 52 8.18 -0.46 -18.93
CA VAL A 52 7.02 -0.20 -18.08
C VAL A 52 5.82 0.29 -18.90
N VAL A 53 6.02 1.23 -19.83
CA VAL A 53 4.98 1.72 -20.75
C VAL A 53 4.42 0.59 -21.60
N GLN A 54 5.28 -0.31 -22.09
CA GLN A 54 4.87 -1.48 -22.86
C GLN A 54 3.99 -2.39 -22.00
N ALA A 55 4.45 -2.77 -20.80
CA ALA A 55 3.72 -3.66 -19.90
C ALA A 55 2.34 -3.10 -19.50
N LEU A 56 2.25 -1.81 -19.18
CA LEU A 56 0.98 -1.15 -18.84
C LEU A 56 -0.02 -1.12 -20.02
N ASN A 57 0.47 -1.11 -21.26
CA ASN A 57 -0.39 -1.08 -22.45
C ASN A 57 -0.74 -2.46 -23.02
N GLU A 58 0.12 -3.47 -22.83
CA GLU A 58 -0.02 -4.78 -23.46
C GLU A 58 -0.58 -5.86 -22.54
N PHE A 59 -0.37 -5.76 -21.22
CA PHE A 59 -0.84 -6.77 -20.27
C PHE A 59 -2.19 -6.41 -19.65
N ASP A 60 -2.90 -7.41 -19.14
CA ASP A 60 -4.19 -7.24 -18.48
C ASP A 60 -3.99 -6.98 -16.98
N TRP A 61 -4.34 -5.76 -16.56
CA TRP A 61 -4.28 -5.33 -15.16
C TRP A 61 -5.66 -5.35 -14.48
N SER A 62 -6.69 -5.88 -15.16
CA SER A 62 -8.05 -5.91 -14.66
C SER A 62 -8.12 -6.60 -13.29
N GLY A 63 -8.80 -5.95 -12.33
CA GLY A 63 -8.94 -6.47 -10.98
C GLY A 63 -7.69 -6.29 -10.10
N LYS A 64 -6.70 -5.53 -10.55
CA LYS A 64 -5.51 -5.15 -9.77
C LYS A 64 -5.30 -3.65 -9.82
N ILE A 65 -4.51 -3.15 -8.87
CA ILE A 65 -3.96 -1.81 -8.92
C ILE A 65 -2.61 -1.88 -9.65
N ALA A 66 -2.55 -1.29 -10.84
CA ALA A 66 -1.31 -1.10 -11.58
C ALA A 66 -0.61 0.17 -11.08
N CYS A 67 0.54 -0.02 -10.42
CA CYS A 67 1.32 1.05 -9.83
C CYS A 67 2.67 1.18 -10.51
N VAL A 68 3.24 2.38 -10.57
CA VAL A 68 4.65 2.58 -10.96
C VAL A 68 5.38 3.24 -9.80
N ARG A 69 6.44 2.59 -9.31
CA ARG A 69 7.35 3.22 -8.35
C ARG A 69 8.41 3.98 -9.13
N VAL A 70 8.33 5.30 -9.08
CA VAL A 70 9.27 6.20 -9.78
C VAL A 70 10.56 6.34 -8.97
N ASN A 71 11.60 6.94 -9.56
CA ASN A 71 12.82 7.27 -8.83
C ASN A 71 12.60 8.38 -7.78
N GLY A 72 13.55 8.57 -6.86
CA GLY A 72 13.50 9.66 -5.88
C GLY A 72 13.51 11.05 -6.53
N ILE A 73 12.78 11.99 -5.93
CA ILE A 73 12.70 13.40 -6.35
C ILE A 73 14.07 14.09 -6.46
N ASP A 74 15.05 13.61 -5.72
CA ASP A 74 16.43 14.09 -5.66
C ASP A 74 17.33 13.51 -6.78
N THR A 75 16.77 12.68 -7.66
CA THR A 75 17.49 12.04 -8.77
C THR A 75 17.16 12.68 -10.12
N GLU A 76 18.04 12.52 -11.10
CA GLU A 76 17.80 12.99 -12.47
C GLU A 76 16.68 12.22 -13.21
N TRP A 77 16.30 11.05 -12.69
CA TRP A 77 15.37 10.15 -13.39
C TRP A 77 13.90 10.46 -13.13
N PHE A 78 13.56 11.00 -11.96
CA PHE A 78 12.17 11.20 -11.51
C PHE A 78 11.28 11.91 -12.53
N TYR A 79 11.76 13.01 -13.10
CA TYR A 79 10.98 13.77 -14.08
C TYR A 79 10.66 12.94 -15.34
N GLY A 80 11.66 12.23 -15.86
CA GLY A 80 11.49 11.38 -17.04
C GLY A 80 10.56 10.20 -16.77
N ASP A 81 10.62 9.62 -15.57
CA ASP A 81 9.73 8.53 -15.17
C ASP A 81 8.27 8.99 -15.23
N LEU A 82 7.95 10.16 -14.67
CA LEU A 82 6.58 10.70 -14.70
C LEU A 82 6.12 11.04 -16.12
N VAL A 83 6.91 11.83 -16.86
CA VAL A 83 6.49 12.30 -18.18
C VAL A 83 6.34 11.14 -19.14
N GLU A 84 7.35 10.29 -19.28
CA GLU A 84 7.32 9.22 -20.28
C GLU A 84 6.28 8.15 -19.95
N VAL A 85 6.16 7.76 -18.67
CA VAL A 85 5.21 6.71 -18.27
C VAL A 85 3.77 7.21 -18.30
N VAL A 86 3.49 8.37 -17.72
CA VAL A 86 2.11 8.88 -17.65
C VAL A 86 1.62 9.32 -19.02
N GLU A 87 2.46 9.95 -19.86
CA GLU A 87 2.04 10.29 -21.22
C GLU A 87 1.85 9.05 -22.12
N GLY A 88 2.68 8.02 -21.92
CA GLY A 88 2.66 6.79 -22.70
C GLY A 88 1.58 5.78 -22.28
N ALA A 89 1.25 5.73 -21.00
CA ALA A 89 0.40 4.68 -20.43
C ALA A 89 -0.55 5.14 -19.30
N GLY A 90 -0.69 6.44 -19.04
CA GLY A 90 -1.49 6.96 -17.91
C GLY A 90 -2.96 6.52 -17.88
N LYS A 91 -3.53 6.15 -19.02
CA LYS A 91 -4.90 5.56 -19.11
C LYS A 91 -5.03 4.18 -18.43
N ASN A 92 -3.93 3.45 -18.31
CA ASN A 92 -3.86 2.09 -17.76
C ASN A 92 -3.06 2.05 -16.43
N LEU A 93 -2.71 3.23 -15.91
CA LEU A 93 -2.00 3.40 -14.65
C LEU A 93 -3.00 3.83 -13.58
N ASP A 94 -2.94 3.23 -12.39
CA ASP A 94 -3.84 3.55 -11.29
C ASP A 94 -3.15 4.42 -10.25
N THR A 95 -1.91 4.10 -9.89
CA THR A 95 -1.16 4.88 -8.88
C THR A 95 0.30 5.11 -9.27
N ILE A 96 0.85 6.22 -8.80
CA ILE A 96 2.30 6.45 -8.72
C ILE A 96 2.73 6.27 -7.28
N MET A 97 3.75 5.45 -7.06
CA MET A 97 4.42 5.35 -5.77
C MET A 97 5.65 6.25 -5.74
N LEU A 98 5.65 7.21 -4.81
CA LEU A 98 6.74 8.15 -4.55
C LEU A 98 7.66 7.56 -3.47
N PRO A 99 8.87 7.09 -3.80
CA PRO A 99 9.85 6.69 -2.80
C PRO A 99 10.36 7.91 -2.03
N LYS A 100 10.94 7.67 -0.85
CA LYS A 100 11.67 8.68 -0.06
C LYS A 100 10.85 9.97 0.12
N ALA A 101 9.55 9.85 0.39
CA ALA A 101 8.63 10.96 0.57
C ALA A 101 8.92 11.69 1.90
N ASN A 102 9.92 12.56 1.87
CA ASN A 102 10.46 13.20 3.06
C ASN A 102 9.58 14.35 3.55
N ARG A 103 8.94 15.08 2.64
CA ARG A 103 8.20 16.30 2.95
C ARG A 103 6.83 16.30 2.28
N PRO A 104 5.82 16.98 2.87
CA PRO A 104 4.51 17.14 2.24
C PRO A 104 4.59 17.81 0.86
N ALA A 105 5.57 18.71 0.69
CA ALA A 105 5.84 19.38 -0.57
C ALA A 105 6.25 18.42 -1.70
N ASP A 106 6.86 17.28 -1.39
CA ASP A 106 7.25 16.28 -2.39
C ASP A 106 6.00 15.62 -2.99
N VAL A 107 5.02 15.27 -2.14
CA VAL A 107 3.70 14.74 -2.55
C VAL A 107 2.87 15.79 -3.29
N TYR A 108 2.83 17.02 -2.78
CA TYR A 108 2.12 18.12 -3.45
C TYR A 108 2.68 18.40 -4.85
N MET A 109 4.01 18.39 -5.00
CA MET A 109 4.66 18.59 -6.29
C MET A 109 4.30 17.47 -7.28
N LEU A 110 4.31 16.21 -6.83
CA LEU A 110 3.86 15.08 -7.65
C LEU A 110 2.41 15.25 -8.11
N ASP A 111 1.50 15.67 -7.22
CA ASP A 111 0.11 15.96 -7.57
C ASP A 111 0.00 17.02 -8.68
N GLN A 112 0.74 18.14 -8.54
CA GLN A 112 0.71 19.20 -9.54
C GLN A 112 1.26 18.74 -10.89
N LEU A 113 2.34 17.95 -10.91
CA LEU A 113 2.88 17.38 -12.15
C LEU A 113 1.89 16.41 -12.81
N LEU A 114 1.29 15.50 -12.03
CA LEU A 114 0.27 14.58 -12.54
C LEU A 114 -0.92 15.35 -13.12
N THR A 115 -1.40 16.37 -12.42
CA THR A 115 -2.49 17.24 -12.89
C THR A 115 -2.17 17.90 -14.23
N GLN A 116 -0.93 18.40 -14.41
CA GLN A 116 -0.49 19.00 -15.66
C GLN A 116 -0.40 17.97 -16.79
N ILE A 117 0.16 16.79 -16.53
CA ILE A 117 0.29 15.72 -17.53
C ILE A 117 -1.10 15.18 -17.93
N GLU A 118 -1.97 14.91 -16.96
CA GLU A 118 -3.35 14.47 -17.19
C GLU A 118 -4.11 15.49 -18.04
N THR A 119 -4.01 16.77 -17.71
CA THR A 119 -4.63 17.86 -18.50
C THR A 119 -4.05 17.92 -19.91
N HIS A 120 -2.73 17.83 -20.06
CA HIS A 120 -2.05 17.89 -21.36
C HIS A 120 -2.45 16.72 -22.26
N ARG A 121 -2.60 15.53 -21.70
CA ARG A 121 -2.92 14.29 -22.42
C ARG A 121 -4.42 14.02 -22.54
N GLY A 122 -5.26 14.87 -21.97
CA GLY A 122 -6.72 14.69 -21.96
C GLY A 122 -7.17 13.47 -21.13
N LEU A 123 -6.40 13.10 -20.10
CA LEU A 123 -6.79 12.10 -19.11
C LEU A 123 -7.74 12.74 -18.09
N GLU A 124 -8.49 11.91 -17.37
CA GLU A 124 -9.29 12.37 -16.24
C GLU A 124 -8.39 12.94 -15.14
N VAL A 125 -8.51 14.24 -14.89
CA VAL A 125 -7.72 14.92 -13.87
C VAL A 125 -8.12 14.44 -12.48
N GLY A 126 -7.14 13.95 -11.71
CA GLY A 126 -7.36 13.42 -10.37
C GLY A 126 -7.47 11.90 -10.31
N ARG A 127 -7.51 11.21 -11.46
CA ARG A 127 -7.68 9.75 -11.52
C ARG A 127 -6.46 9.02 -10.95
N ILE A 128 -5.25 9.38 -11.40
CA ILE A 128 -4.03 8.69 -10.97
C ILE A 128 -3.77 9.04 -9.51
N GLY A 129 -3.80 8.02 -8.65
CA GLY A 129 -3.54 8.13 -7.22
C GLY A 129 -2.05 8.23 -6.89
N ILE A 130 -1.76 8.60 -5.65
CA ILE A 130 -0.39 8.65 -5.11
C ILE A 130 -0.28 7.68 -3.94
N GLU A 131 0.82 6.92 -3.89
CA GLU A 131 1.25 6.18 -2.71
C GLU A 131 2.59 6.74 -2.25
N ALA A 132 2.73 7.11 -0.98
CA ALA A 132 3.95 7.76 -0.49
C ALA A 132 4.73 6.82 0.44
N GLN A 133 5.98 6.55 0.10
CA GLN A 133 6.87 5.69 0.87
C GLN A 133 7.57 6.50 1.97
N ILE A 134 7.24 6.19 3.21
CA ILE A 134 7.86 6.73 4.43
C ILE A 134 8.99 5.79 4.84
N GLU A 135 10.18 6.09 4.33
CA GLU A 135 11.36 5.23 4.46
C GLU A 135 12.62 5.98 4.91
N MET A 136 12.46 7.20 5.40
CA MET A 136 13.55 8.04 5.87
C MET A 136 13.16 8.68 7.20
N ALA A 137 14.14 9.00 8.03
CA ALA A 137 13.92 9.66 9.32
C ALA A 137 13.16 10.98 9.16
N GLU A 138 13.48 11.77 8.13
CA GLU A 138 12.78 13.03 7.81
C GLU A 138 11.31 12.78 7.43
N GLY A 139 11.05 11.83 6.52
CA GLY A 139 9.68 11.42 6.18
C GLY A 139 8.87 10.99 7.40
N MET A 140 9.47 10.26 8.33
CA MET A 140 8.83 9.88 9.59
C MET A 140 8.54 11.10 10.48
N VAL A 141 9.41 12.11 10.51
CA VAL A 141 9.16 13.36 11.26
C VAL A 141 7.94 14.11 10.69
N ASN A 142 7.81 14.16 9.36
CA ASN A 142 6.78 14.94 8.66
C ASN A 142 5.50 14.13 8.29
N VAL A 143 5.40 12.87 8.73
CA VAL A 143 4.36 11.94 8.26
C VAL A 143 2.92 12.45 8.48
N ASN A 144 2.71 13.24 9.54
CA ASN A 144 1.40 13.82 9.85
C ASN A 144 0.96 14.79 8.75
N GLU A 145 1.84 15.71 8.35
CA GLU A 145 1.55 16.67 7.29
C GLU A 145 1.51 15.99 5.92
N THR A 146 2.36 14.97 5.69
CA THR A 146 2.38 14.20 4.43
C THR A 146 1.04 13.51 4.18
N ALA A 147 0.39 13.00 5.22
CA ALA A 147 -0.91 12.32 5.11
C ALA A 147 -2.03 13.21 4.53
N PHE A 148 -1.93 14.54 4.64
CA PHE A 148 -2.91 15.50 4.13
C PHE A 148 -2.44 16.27 2.89
N ALA A 149 -1.28 15.90 2.32
CA ALA A 149 -0.60 16.72 1.31
C ALA A 149 -1.28 16.71 -0.07
N SER A 150 -2.12 15.72 -0.37
CA SER A 150 -2.84 15.62 -1.64
C SER A 150 -4.14 14.81 -1.51
N PRO A 151 -5.23 15.21 -2.20
CA PRO A 151 -6.45 14.40 -2.32
C PRO A 151 -6.24 13.11 -3.13
N ARG A 152 -5.12 12.97 -3.85
CA ARG A 152 -4.77 11.76 -4.60
C ARG A 152 -4.18 10.67 -3.73
N LEU A 153 -3.78 10.98 -2.49
CA LEU A 153 -3.07 10.05 -1.64
C LEU A 153 -3.97 8.85 -1.29
N ARG A 154 -3.51 7.64 -1.63
CA ARG A 154 -4.24 6.38 -1.42
C ARG A 154 -3.63 5.53 -0.32
N SER A 155 -2.30 5.52 -0.22
CA SER A 155 -1.58 4.75 0.79
C SER A 155 -0.32 5.48 1.30
N LEU A 156 -0.03 5.30 2.59
CA LEU A 156 1.30 5.53 3.16
C LEU A 156 1.99 4.18 3.37
N ILE A 157 3.21 4.06 2.89
CA ILE A 157 3.96 2.79 2.89
C ILE A 157 5.16 2.91 3.82
N PHE A 158 5.34 1.98 4.75
CA PHE A 158 6.56 1.92 5.54
C PHE A 158 7.68 1.23 4.75
N GLY A 159 8.83 1.88 4.54
CA GLY A 159 10.00 1.27 3.90
C GLY A 159 11.08 0.88 4.92
N PRO A 160 11.09 -0.35 5.48
CA PRO A 160 12.03 -0.76 6.52
C PRO A 160 13.51 -0.73 6.13
N GLY A 161 13.84 -0.96 4.86
CA GLY A 161 15.24 -1.02 4.38
C GLY A 161 15.95 0.32 4.52
N ASP A 162 15.50 1.30 3.75
CA ASP A 162 16.02 2.66 3.80
C ASP A 162 15.78 3.32 5.15
N TYR A 163 14.67 3.01 5.83
CA TYR A 163 14.42 3.57 7.16
C TYR A 163 15.48 3.12 8.14
N SER A 164 15.85 1.83 8.12
CA SER A 164 16.93 1.28 8.94
C SER A 164 18.26 1.99 8.69
N ALA A 165 18.60 2.24 7.42
CA ALA A 165 19.81 2.97 7.05
C ALA A 165 19.75 4.42 7.55
N SER A 166 18.62 5.10 7.36
CA SER A 166 18.39 6.50 7.73
C SER A 166 18.50 6.73 9.24
N VAL A 167 17.93 5.83 10.06
CA VAL A 167 18.00 5.91 11.53
C VAL A 167 19.21 5.19 12.12
N GLN A 168 20.09 4.63 11.27
CA GLN A 168 21.29 3.88 11.67
C GLN A 168 20.98 2.70 12.60
N ALA A 169 19.86 2.01 12.34
CA ALA A 169 19.50 0.79 13.03
C ALA A 169 20.53 -0.32 12.76
N ARG A 170 20.70 -1.25 13.71
CA ARG A 170 21.63 -2.37 13.57
C ARG A 170 20.99 -3.51 12.80
N GLY A 171 21.65 -3.97 11.74
CA GLY A 171 21.23 -5.13 10.94
C GLY A 171 21.63 -4.95 9.49
N LEU A 172 21.65 -6.05 8.73
CA LEU A 172 21.87 -6.05 7.28
C LEU A 172 20.76 -6.80 6.53
N SER A 173 19.68 -7.18 7.24
CA SER A 173 18.50 -7.83 6.68
C SER A 173 17.30 -6.90 6.79
N ILE A 174 16.51 -6.81 5.71
CA ILE A 174 15.36 -5.91 5.63
C ILE A 174 14.13 -6.61 6.22
N GLY A 175 13.46 -5.93 7.15
CA GLY A 175 12.20 -6.40 7.74
C GLY A 175 12.35 -7.42 8.88
N ALA A 176 13.57 -7.90 9.18
CA ALA A 176 13.84 -8.85 10.26
C ALA A 176 14.75 -8.23 11.34
N SER A 177 14.52 -8.58 12.61
CA SER A 177 15.42 -8.23 13.72
C SER A 177 15.42 -9.32 14.79
N GLU A 178 16.57 -9.93 15.03
CA GLU A 178 16.71 -11.07 15.96
C GLU A 178 17.12 -10.68 17.39
N LYS A 179 17.60 -9.43 17.61
CA LYS A 179 18.30 -9.06 18.85
C LYS A 179 17.55 -8.09 19.76
N TYR A 180 16.40 -7.59 19.33
CA TYR A 180 15.57 -6.67 20.10
C TYR A 180 14.34 -7.43 20.61
N PRO A 181 14.01 -7.37 21.91
CA PRO A 181 12.92 -8.17 22.47
C PRO A 181 11.52 -7.69 22.07
N GLY A 182 11.41 -6.48 21.50
CA GLY A 182 10.16 -5.95 20.97
C GLY A 182 10.11 -5.98 19.44
N HIS A 183 9.02 -5.46 18.89
CA HIS A 183 8.96 -5.16 17.46
C HIS A 183 9.75 -3.87 17.18
N VAL A 184 10.89 -3.98 16.49
CA VAL A 184 11.79 -2.84 16.21
C VAL A 184 11.13 -1.68 15.47
N TRP A 185 10.17 -1.98 14.58
CA TRP A 185 9.41 -0.99 13.82
C TRP A 185 8.06 -0.60 14.42
N HIS A 186 7.74 -1.01 15.66
CA HIS A 186 6.43 -0.72 16.29
C HIS A 186 6.08 0.77 16.21
N TYR A 187 6.99 1.64 16.65
CA TYR A 187 6.79 3.08 16.63
C TYR A 187 6.60 3.61 15.20
N ALA A 188 7.46 3.19 14.27
CA ALA A 188 7.44 3.67 12.89
C ALA A 188 6.12 3.33 12.20
N ILE A 189 5.73 2.06 12.23
CA ILE A 189 4.49 1.58 11.60
C ILE A 189 3.28 2.24 12.27
N HIS A 190 3.17 2.20 13.60
CA HIS A 190 2.00 2.74 14.28
C HIS A 190 1.87 4.26 14.11
N ARG A 191 2.98 5.01 14.03
CA ARG A 191 2.95 6.44 13.73
C ARG A 191 2.41 6.71 12.31
N ILE A 192 2.83 5.92 11.33
CA ILE A 192 2.26 5.99 9.97
C ILE A 192 0.77 5.67 9.99
N VAL A 193 0.35 4.63 10.73
CA VAL A 193 -1.06 4.27 10.86
C VAL A 193 -1.89 5.41 11.41
N VAL A 194 -1.47 6.03 12.51
CA VAL A 194 -2.20 7.15 13.10
C VAL A 194 -2.34 8.31 12.10
N ALA A 195 -1.26 8.66 11.39
CA ALA A 195 -1.27 9.73 10.39
C ALA A 195 -2.19 9.40 9.21
N ALA A 196 -2.07 8.22 8.62
CA ALA A 196 -2.87 7.79 7.48
C ALA A 196 -4.36 7.69 7.82
N ARG A 197 -4.71 7.07 8.96
CA ARG A 197 -6.12 6.93 9.37
C ARG A 197 -6.76 8.27 9.68
N ALA A 198 -6.01 9.25 10.21
CA ALA A 198 -6.50 10.61 10.39
C ALA A 198 -6.88 11.30 9.07
N ALA A 199 -6.22 10.92 7.97
CA ALA A 199 -6.50 11.38 6.61
C ALA A 199 -7.40 10.46 5.79
N ASN A 200 -7.92 9.37 6.38
CA ASN A 200 -8.67 8.31 5.67
C ASN A 200 -7.88 7.67 4.51
N VAL A 201 -6.59 7.47 4.73
CA VAL A 201 -5.62 6.86 3.80
C VAL A 201 -5.28 5.45 4.28
N GLN A 202 -5.02 4.53 3.35
CA GLN A 202 -4.59 3.17 3.67
C GLN A 202 -3.11 3.12 4.10
N VAL A 203 -2.71 2.01 4.71
CA VAL A 203 -1.33 1.81 5.17
C VAL A 203 -0.81 0.47 4.67
N THR A 204 0.35 0.47 4.04
CA THR A 204 1.02 -0.77 3.62
C THR A 204 2.34 -0.93 4.37
N ASP A 205 2.60 -2.12 4.90
CA ASP A 205 3.92 -2.47 5.42
C ASP A 205 4.87 -2.88 4.28
N GLY A 206 6.16 -2.56 4.40
CA GLY A 206 7.14 -2.76 3.34
C GLY A 206 7.71 -4.18 3.26
N PRO A 207 8.85 -4.35 2.57
CA PRO A 207 9.37 -5.67 2.23
C PRO A 207 9.93 -6.43 3.43
N PHE A 208 9.95 -7.75 3.29
CA PHE A 208 10.67 -8.69 4.14
C PHE A 208 11.65 -9.47 3.25
N ALA A 209 12.95 -9.29 3.47
CA ALA A 209 13.99 -9.75 2.53
C ALA A 209 14.21 -11.25 2.49
N ASP A 210 14.04 -11.94 3.63
CA ASP A 210 14.26 -13.38 3.74
C ASP A 210 13.07 -14.15 3.13
N TYR A 211 12.98 -14.15 1.81
CA TYR A 211 11.85 -14.71 1.06
C TYR A 211 11.67 -16.21 1.25
N GLN A 212 12.70 -16.93 1.72
CA GLN A 212 12.61 -18.36 2.01
C GLN A 212 11.94 -18.64 3.36
N ASN A 213 11.95 -17.67 4.27
CA ASN A 213 11.36 -17.76 5.59
C ASN A 213 9.91 -17.25 5.59
N LEU A 214 9.01 -18.06 5.03
CA LEU A 214 7.58 -17.73 4.95
C LEU A 214 6.91 -17.63 6.33
N ASP A 215 7.38 -18.37 7.34
CA ASP A 215 6.87 -18.26 8.72
C ASP A 215 7.22 -16.90 9.33
N GLY A 216 8.47 -16.44 9.14
CA GLY A 216 8.89 -15.10 9.54
C GLY A 216 8.14 -14.00 8.80
N TYR A 217 7.86 -14.20 7.50
CA TYR A 217 7.03 -13.29 6.73
C TYR A 217 5.59 -13.24 7.26
N ARG A 218 4.95 -14.38 7.53
CA ARG A 218 3.61 -14.45 8.13
C ARG A 218 3.56 -13.70 9.46
N GLN A 219 4.53 -13.95 10.34
CA GLN A 219 4.61 -13.26 11.63
C GLN A 219 4.73 -11.74 11.45
N SER A 220 5.51 -11.28 10.47
CA SER A 220 5.60 -9.86 10.11
C SER A 220 4.28 -9.31 9.58
N CYS A 221 3.54 -10.05 8.76
CA CYS A 221 2.20 -9.66 8.29
C CYS A 221 1.21 -9.52 9.45
N GLU A 222 1.18 -10.50 10.37
CA GLU A 222 0.27 -10.51 11.52
C GLU A 222 0.54 -9.32 12.45
N MET A 223 1.81 -9.01 12.69
CA MET A 223 2.20 -7.82 13.44
C MET A 223 1.77 -6.53 12.75
N ALA A 224 1.96 -6.40 11.44
CA ALA A 224 1.54 -5.23 10.68
C ALA A 224 0.00 -5.07 10.69
N LEU A 225 -0.75 -6.15 10.47
CA LEU A 225 -2.21 -6.17 10.56
C LEU A 225 -2.69 -5.71 11.94
N ALA A 226 -2.09 -6.24 13.01
CA ALA A 226 -2.44 -5.88 14.39
C ALA A 226 -2.17 -4.40 14.70
N LEU A 227 -1.21 -3.77 14.04
CA LEU A 227 -0.93 -2.33 14.16
C LEU A 227 -1.86 -1.46 13.30
N GLY A 228 -2.66 -2.06 12.41
CA GLY A 228 -3.64 -1.38 11.57
C GLY A 228 -3.23 -1.21 10.11
N CYS A 229 -2.23 -1.94 9.61
CA CYS A 229 -1.91 -1.98 8.18
C CYS A 229 -2.98 -2.73 7.38
N ASP A 230 -3.22 -2.28 6.14
CA ASP A 230 -4.16 -2.88 5.20
C ASP A 230 -3.56 -4.04 4.40
N GLY A 231 -2.23 -4.06 4.27
CA GLY A 231 -1.46 -5.10 3.61
C GLY A 231 0.05 -4.96 3.75
N LYS A 232 0.79 -5.77 2.99
CA LYS A 232 2.26 -5.82 3.00
C LYS A 232 2.86 -6.04 1.60
N TRP A 233 4.10 -5.59 1.39
CA TRP A 233 4.84 -5.90 0.18
C TRP A 233 5.28 -7.36 0.10
N ALA A 234 5.12 -7.94 -1.09
CA ALA A 234 5.78 -9.18 -1.50
C ALA A 234 6.92 -8.83 -2.48
N ILE A 235 8.12 -9.33 -2.21
CA ILE A 235 9.28 -9.22 -3.12
C ILE A 235 9.57 -10.54 -3.85
N HIS A 236 8.81 -11.59 -3.53
CA HIS A 236 8.87 -12.90 -4.16
C HIS A 236 7.45 -13.46 -4.30
N PRO A 237 7.11 -14.19 -5.38
CA PRO A 237 5.77 -14.74 -5.58
C PRO A 237 5.26 -15.61 -4.41
N ASP A 238 6.14 -16.37 -3.76
CA ASP A 238 5.77 -17.24 -2.63
C ASP A 238 5.23 -16.47 -1.40
N GLN A 239 5.45 -15.16 -1.32
CA GLN A 239 4.91 -14.31 -0.26
C GLN A 239 3.46 -13.85 -0.52
N ILE A 240 2.96 -13.99 -1.76
CA ILE A 240 1.65 -13.47 -2.16
C ILE A 240 0.53 -14.12 -1.37
N ASP A 241 0.45 -15.44 -1.42
CA ASP A 241 -0.65 -16.18 -0.79
C ASP A 241 -0.62 -16.04 0.74
N VAL A 242 0.58 -15.93 1.34
CA VAL A 242 0.73 -15.70 2.78
C VAL A 242 0.17 -14.34 3.20
N ALA A 243 0.46 -13.28 2.43
CA ALA A 243 -0.11 -11.96 2.72
C ALA A 243 -1.62 -11.92 2.49
N ILE A 244 -2.11 -12.51 1.38
CA ILE A 244 -3.55 -12.57 1.11
C ILE A 244 -4.29 -13.28 2.25
N ASP A 245 -3.78 -14.42 2.73
CA ASP A 245 -4.36 -15.17 3.84
C ASP A 245 -4.40 -14.32 5.12
N VAL A 246 -3.28 -13.73 5.54
CA VAL A 246 -3.21 -12.94 6.78
C VAL A 246 -4.10 -11.70 6.73
N PHE A 247 -4.09 -10.96 5.62
CA PHE A 247 -4.82 -9.69 5.51
C PHE A 247 -6.28 -9.88 5.08
N SER A 248 -6.73 -11.08 4.75
CA SER A 248 -8.15 -11.36 4.53
C SER A 248 -8.85 -11.66 5.86
N PRO A 249 -10.06 -11.14 6.10
CA PRO A 249 -10.81 -11.50 7.30
C PRO A 249 -11.16 -12.99 7.29
N SER A 250 -11.11 -13.65 8.46
CA SER A 250 -11.48 -15.06 8.57
C SER A 250 -12.99 -15.25 8.42
N GLU A 251 -13.45 -16.44 8.00
CA GLU A 251 -14.90 -16.75 7.93
C GLU A 251 -15.61 -16.47 9.26
N ALA A 252 -14.93 -16.73 10.39
CA ALA A 252 -15.47 -16.48 11.72
C ALA A 252 -15.61 -14.98 12.00
N ASP A 253 -14.61 -14.17 11.64
CA ASP A 253 -14.67 -12.71 11.77
C ASP A 253 -15.74 -12.11 10.87
N ILE A 254 -15.89 -12.62 9.64
CA ILE A 254 -16.93 -12.19 8.69
C ILE A 254 -18.32 -12.50 9.25
N ALA A 255 -18.54 -13.72 9.74
CA ALA A 255 -19.82 -14.11 10.32
C ALA A 255 -20.17 -13.24 11.53
N LYS A 256 -19.23 -13.06 12.46
CA LYS A 256 -19.41 -12.20 13.65
C LYS A 256 -19.67 -10.75 13.26
N ALA A 257 -18.91 -10.20 12.29
CA ALA A 257 -19.09 -8.83 11.83
C ALA A 257 -20.48 -8.61 11.19
N ARG A 258 -20.90 -9.51 10.29
CA ARG A 258 -22.22 -9.43 9.66
C ARG A 258 -23.35 -9.56 10.69
N GLN A 259 -23.21 -10.42 11.69
CA GLN A 259 -24.16 -10.54 12.80
C GLN A 259 -24.25 -9.24 13.63
N ILE A 260 -23.10 -8.67 14.01
CA ILE A 260 -23.04 -7.39 14.75
C ILE A 260 -23.75 -6.27 13.98
N VAL A 261 -23.53 -6.16 12.67
CA VAL A 261 -24.18 -5.13 11.83
C VAL A 261 -25.70 -5.27 11.86
N VAL A 262 -26.22 -6.49 11.70
CA VAL A 262 -27.67 -6.75 11.72
C VAL A 262 -28.26 -6.44 13.09
N GLU A 263 -27.76 -7.06 14.16
CA GLU A 263 -28.34 -6.94 15.49
C GLU A 263 -28.27 -5.51 16.04
N TYR A 264 -27.16 -4.80 15.78
CA TYR A 264 -26.99 -3.43 16.24
C TYR A 264 -27.90 -2.45 15.48
N THR A 265 -28.13 -2.66 14.18
CA THR A 265 -29.04 -1.84 13.37
C THR A 265 -30.48 -1.96 13.89
N GLU A 266 -30.95 -3.17 14.16
CA GLU A 266 -32.29 -3.41 14.74
C GLU A 266 -32.43 -2.79 16.15
N ALA A 267 -31.36 -2.85 16.95
CA ALA A 267 -31.34 -2.28 18.29
C ALA A 267 -31.39 -0.74 18.28
N LEU A 268 -30.71 -0.10 17.32
CA LEU A 268 -30.77 1.35 17.12
C LEU A 268 -32.18 1.83 16.78
N GLU A 269 -32.91 1.11 15.91
CA GLU A 269 -34.32 1.42 15.60
C GLU A 269 -35.21 1.35 16.86
N SER A 270 -34.84 0.50 17.80
CA SER A 270 -35.50 0.36 19.10
C SER A 270 -34.97 1.33 20.18
N GLY A 271 -34.11 2.28 19.82
CA GLY A 271 -33.57 3.30 20.73
C GLY A 271 -32.48 2.81 21.69
N LYS A 272 -31.84 1.67 21.43
CA LYS A 272 -30.74 1.12 22.25
C LYS A 272 -29.39 1.49 21.63
N GLY A 273 -28.52 2.12 22.41
CA GLY A 273 -27.16 2.50 21.98
C GLY A 273 -26.05 1.49 22.33
N ALA A 274 -26.41 0.37 22.95
CA ALA A 274 -25.50 -0.74 23.24
C ALA A 274 -26.30 -2.04 23.37
N ILE A 275 -25.74 -3.15 22.89
CA ILE A 275 -26.33 -4.49 22.97
C ILE A 275 -25.28 -5.52 23.40
N VAL A 276 -25.74 -6.75 23.63
CA VAL A 276 -24.88 -7.91 23.88
C VAL A 276 -25.04 -8.88 22.73
N VAL A 277 -23.94 -9.23 22.06
CA VAL A 277 -23.87 -10.23 20.98
C VAL A 277 -22.85 -11.28 21.41
N ASP A 278 -23.24 -12.55 21.48
CA ASP A 278 -22.40 -13.66 21.96
C ASP A 278 -21.71 -13.43 23.33
N GLY A 279 -22.35 -12.66 24.20
CA GLY A 279 -21.81 -12.32 25.52
C GLY A 279 -20.87 -11.12 25.55
N ASP A 280 -20.49 -10.57 24.39
CA ASP A 280 -19.68 -9.36 24.26
C ASP A 280 -20.56 -8.11 24.19
N MET A 281 -20.11 -7.03 24.82
CA MET A 281 -20.76 -5.72 24.69
C MET A 281 -20.43 -5.11 23.33
N VAL A 282 -21.47 -4.73 22.59
CA VAL A 282 -21.37 -4.10 21.28
C VAL A 282 -21.94 -2.68 21.39
N ASP A 283 -21.13 -1.70 21.01
CA ASP A 283 -21.49 -0.29 20.92
C ASP A 283 -21.21 0.24 19.50
N ALA A 284 -21.35 1.55 19.31
CA ALA A 284 -21.10 2.20 18.03
C ALA A 284 -19.65 2.07 17.53
N ALA A 285 -18.66 1.83 18.40
CA ALA A 285 -17.29 1.58 17.99
C ALA A 285 -17.14 0.14 17.45
N THR A 286 -17.74 -0.84 18.12
CA THR A 286 -17.79 -2.23 17.64
C THR A 286 -18.53 -2.36 16.31
N LEU A 287 -19.63 -1.61 16.11
CA LEU A 287 -20.30 -1.54 14.82
C LEU A 287 -19.34 -1.10 13.70
N LYS A 288 -18.61 0.00 13.90
CA LYS A 288 -17.67 0.51 12.88
C LYS A 288 -16.58 -0.50 12.54
N MET A 289 -16.07 -1.22 13.54
CA MET A 289 -15.10 -2.29 13.31
C MET A 289 -15.72 -3.43 12.46
N ALA A 290 -16.95 -3.84 12.76
CA ALA A 290 -17.68 -4.85 12.00
C ALA A 290 -18.01 -4.42 10.56
N GLU A 291 -18.37 -3.15 10.36
CA GLU A 291 -18.59 -2.57 9.03
C GLU A 291 -17.31 -2.61 8.17
N ILE A 292 -16.15 -2.30 8.76
CA ILE A 292 -14.85 -2.37 8.07
C ILE A 292 -14.53 -3.82 7.67
N VAL A 293 -14.69 -4.78 8.58
CA VAL A 293 -14.49 -6.21 8.29
C VAL A 293 -15.41 -6.68 7.16
N SER A 294 -16.69 -6.32 7.23
CA SER A 294 -17.68 -6.70 6.21
C SER A 294 -17.37 -6.08 4.85
N ALA A 295 -17.02 -4.79 4.81
CA ALA A 295 -16.65 -4.11 3.58
C ALA A 295 -15.39 -4.72 2.93
N LYS A 296 -14.41 -5.12 3.74
CA LYS A 296 -13.20 -5.80 3.25
C LYS A 296 -13.52 -7.19 2.69
N ALA A 297 -14.41 -7.94 3.34
CA ALA A 297 -14.89 -9.24 2.87
C ALA A 297 -15.62 -9.12 1.52
N ASP A 298 -16.56 -8.18 1.41
CA ASP A 298 -17.32 -7.93 0.18
C ASP A 298 -16.40 -7.52 -0.98
N ALA A 299 -15.40 -6.66 -0.71
CA ALA A 299 -14.40 -6.27 -1.70
C ALA A 299 -13.50 -7.45 -2.13
N ALA A 300 -13.29 -8.43 -1.25
CA ALA A 300 -12.51 -9.64 -1.52
C ALA A 300 -13.33 -10.77 -2.15
N GLY A 301 -14.66 -10.62 -2.25
CA GLY A 301 -15.56 -11.67 -2.72
C GLY A 301 -15.74 -12.82 -1.72
N LEU A 302 -15.69 -12.52 -0.42
CA LEU A 302 -15.82 -13.48 0.70
C LEU A 302 -17.20 -13.40 1.40
#